data_AF-A0A959QE89-F1
#
_entry.id   AF-A0A959QE89-F1
#
_cell.length_a   1.000
_cell.length_b   1.000
_cell.length_c   1.000
_cell.angle_alpha   90.00
_cell.angle_beta   90.00
_cell.angle_gamma   90.00
#
_symmetry.space_group_name_H-M   'P 1'
#
loop_
_entity.id
_entity.type
_entity.pdbx_description
1 polymer ?
#
loop_
_entity_poly.entity_id
_entity_poly.type
_entity_poly.pdbx_seq_one_letter_code
_entity_poly.pdbx_strand_id
1 'polypeptide(L)'
;MLFTNLHLGAQDLYSQNATRKFADFLFSKGDYAFASEEYARLLFMNADNDTLLIRLSKSYRKQEKFSLAASLFGQYRSSDDLGNAEVENEYLTTLLFQKDTNNLSQALQHVRYLSSDEVTRKKIEASLLSRNWKKTAVLIERLGADAKWVEPYKTTLAQASSFRPKKPWLAATYSAIIPGSGKMYAKNVKEGVTSLFFVSALGYQSYRAFRKRGSKAVSGWIYGGLSLGFYLGNIYGAHQSARNYNTRQLNSIYHEVDQYILDRN
;
A
#
# COMPACT_ATOMS: atom_id res chain seq x y z
N MET A 1 2.75 -70.44 19.39
CA MET A 1 2.55 -69.32 18.44
C MET A 1 2.20 -68.08 19.24
N LEU A 2 3.15 -67.15 19.38
CA LEU A 2 2.95 -65.85 20.03
C LEU A 2 2.77 -64.83 18.91
N PHE A 3 1.54 -64.35 18.71
CA PHE A 3 1.28 -63.20 17.85
C PHE A 3 1.48 -61.94 18.68
N THR A 4 2.65 -61.32 18.54
CA THR A 4 2.91 -59.96 19.03
C THR A 4 2.12 -58.96 18.19
N ASN A 5 1.11 -58.33 18.80
CA ASN A 5 0.43 -57.18 18.22
C ASN A 5 1.39 -55.99 18.13
N LEU A 6 1.97 -55.77 16.95
CA LEU A 6 2.61 -54.51 16.60
C LEU A 6 1.50 -53.46 16.41
N HIS A 7 1.20 -52.69 17.45
CA HIS A 7 0.51 -51.42 17.29
C HIS A 7 1.46 -50.43 16.60
N LEU A 8 1.48 -50.48 15.27
CA LEU A 8 1.90 -49.35 14.46
C LEU A 8 0.87 -48.24 14.69
N GLY A 9 1.18 -47.33 15.62
CA GLY A 9 0.36 -46.15 15.88
C GLY A 9 0.36 -45.27 14.63
N ALA A 10 -0.65 -45.43 13.77
CA ALA A 10 -0.97 -44.43 12.76
C ALA A 10 -1.26 -43.13 13.53
N GLN A 11 -0.43 -42.11 13.30
CA GLN A 11 -0.65 -40.81 13.91
C GLN A 11 -1.98 -40.27 13.37
N ASP A 12 -2.92 -39.91 14.25
CA ASP A 12 -4.19 -39.33 13.83
C ASP A 12 -3.95 -37.93 13.24
N LEU A 13 -3.78 -37.91 11.92
CA LEU A 13 -3.58 -36.72 11.10
C LEU A 13 -4.75 -35.74 11.22
N TYR A 14 -5.92 -36.19 11.66
CA TYR A 14 -7.13 -35.37 11.81
C TYR A 14 -7.39 -34.90 13.25
N SER A 15 -6.49 -35.21 14.18
CA SER A 15 -6.57 -34.60 15.52
C SER A 15 -6.47 -33.07 15.44
N GLN A 16 -7.13 -32.34 16.33
CA GLN A 16 -7.10 -30.87 16.35
C GLN A 16 -5.65 -30.33 16.43
N ASN A 17 -4.78 -31.02 17.16
CA ASN A 17 -3.37 -30.66 17.28
C ASN A 17 -2.60 -30.88 15.95
N ALA A 18 -2.81 -32.00 15.27
CA ALA A 18 -2.18 -32.26 13.96
C ALA A 18 -2.68 -31.24 12.92
N THR A 19 -3.98 -30.97 12.89
CA THR A 19 -4.61 -29.97 12.03
C THR A 19 -4.04 -28.58 12.28
N ARG A 20 -3.86 -28.18 13.56
CA ARG A 20 -3.25 -26.89 13.90
C ARG A 20 -1.81 -26.78 13.41
N LYS A 21 -0.98 -27.81 13.62
CA LYS A 21 0.41 -27.83 13.12
C LYS A 21 0.47 -27.73 11.60
N PHE A 22 -0.46 -28.38 10.90
CA PHE A 22 -0.57 -28.28 9.46
C PHE A 22 -0.99 -26.87 9.02
N ALA A 23 -1.96 -26.25 9.68
CA ALA A 23 -2.35 -24.86 9.42
C ALA A 23 -1.19 -23.87 9.67
N ASP A 24 -0.43 -24.04 10.76
CA ASP A 24 0.78 -23.25 11.06
C ASP A 24 1.85 -23.45 9.97
N PHE A 25 2.04 -24.68 9.49
CA PHE A 25 2.94 -24.98 8.38
C PHE A 25 2.52 -24.27 7.09
N LEU A 26 1.25 -24.40 6.67
CA LEU A 26 0.70 -23.73 5.49
C LEU A 26 0.88 -22.20 5.58
N PHE A 27 0.55 -21.63 6.74
CA PHE A 27 0.74 -20.20 6.99
C PHE A 27 2.22 -19.78 6.82
N SER A 28 3.16 -20.56 7.38
CA SER A 28 4.60 -20.29 7.26
C SER A 28 5.12 -20.39 5.82
N LYS A 29 4.47 -21.19 4.97
CA LYS A 29 4.77 -21.33 3.54
C LYS A 29 4.13 -20.24 2.67
N GLY A 30 3.34 -19.36 3.28
CA GLY A 30 2.59 -18.33 2.57
C GLY A 30 1.31 -18.83 1.92
N ASP A 31 0.91 -20.08 2.20
CA ASP A 31 -0.33 -20.65 1.69
C ASP A 31 -1.51 -20.27 2.59
N TYR A 32 -1.79 -18.96 2.61
CA TYR A 32 -2.76 -18.37 3.52
C TYR A 32 -4.20 -18.79 3.23
N ALA A 33 -4.49 -19.20 1.99
CA ALA A 33 -5.81 -19.66 1.60
C ALA A 33 -6.15 -20.98 2.31
N PHE A 34 -5.33 -22.02 2.15
CA PHE A 34 -5.56 -23.29 2.85
C PHE A 34 -5.37 -23.15 4.36
N ALA A 35 -4.41 -22.34 4.82
CA ALA A 35 -4.26 -22.08 6.24
C ALA A 35 -5.54 -21.49 6.86
N SER A 36 -6.20 -20.55 6.15
CA SER A 36 -7.45 -19.96 6.64
C SER A 36 -8.60 -20.96 6.72
N GLU A 37 -8.69 -21.94 5.82
CA GLU A 37 -9.71 -22.99 5.87
C GLU A 37 -9.53 -23.87 7.11
N GLU A 38 -8.29 -24.29 7.39
CA GLU A 38 -7.98 -25.11 8.57
C GLU A 38 -8.17 -24.33 9.87
N TYR A 39 -7.75 -23.06 9.95
CA TYR A 39 -8.02 -22.24 11.13
C TYR A 39 -9.52 -21.99 11.33
N ALA A 40 -10.29 -21.78 10.27
CA ALA A 40 -11.73 -21.62 10.36
C ALA A 40 -12.41 -22.89 10.88
N ARG A 41 -11.98 -24.07 10.42
CA ARG A 41 -12.46 -25.35 10.92
C ARG A 41 -12.13 -25.55 12.39
N LEU A 42 -10.90 -25.25 12.81
CA LEU A 42 -10.47 -25.35 14.20
C LEU A 42 -11.22 -24.38 15.11
N LEU A 43 -11.41 -23.13 14.65
CA LEU A 43 -12.16 -22.12 15.40
C LEU A 43 -13.64 -22.48 15.49
N PHE A 44 -14.24 -23.08 14.46
CA PHE A 44 -15.60 -23.60 14.52
C PHE A 44 -15.76 -24.68 15.61
N MET A 45 -14.76 -25.54 15.80
CA MET A 45 -14.76 -26.55 16.86
C MET A 45 -14.49 -25.97 18.26
N ASN A 46 -13.84 -24.81 18.35
CA ASN A 46 -13.50 -24.14 19.61
C ASN A 46 -13.58 -22.60 19.44
N ALA A 47 -14.80 -22.07 19.49
CA ALA A 47 -15.11 -20.67 19.15
C ALA A 47 -14.47 -19.64 20.08
N ASP A 48 -14.12 -20.04 21.30
CA ASP A 48 -13.53 -19.15 22.30
C ASP A 48 -11.99 -19.08 22.21
N ASN A 49 -11.39 -19.74 21.22
CA ASN A 49 -9.94 -19.77 21.07
C ASN A 49 -9.38 -18.51 20.37
N ASP A 50 -8.91 -17.53 21.16
CA ASP A 50 -8.32 -16.28 20.68
C ASP A 50 -7.15 -16.50 19.70
N THR A 51 -6.29 -17.48 19.96
CA THR A 51 -5.14 -17.74 19.09
C THR A 51 -5.59 -18.18 17.69
N LEU A 52 -6.62 -19.01 17.60
CA LEU A 52 -7.17 -19.45 16.31
C LEU A 52 -7.89 -18.29 15.59
N LEU A 53 -8.63 -17.46 16.33
CA LEU A 53 -9.27 -16.25 15.80
C LEU A 53 -8.23 -15.29 15.17
N ILE A 54 -7.16 -15.01 15.90
CA ILE A 54 -6.07 -14.15 15.43
C ILE A 54 -5.39 -14.75 14.20
N ARG A 55 -5.07 -16.06 14.21
CA ARG A 55 -4.44 -16.75 13.08
C ARG A 55 -5.32 -16.72 11.83
N LEU A 56 -6.63 -16.92 11.99
CA LEU A 56 -7.59 -16.81 10.90
C LEU A 56 -7.65 -15.38 10.34
N SER A 57 -7.75 -14.37 11.21
CA SER A 57 -7.76 -12.96 10.83
C SER A 57 -6.48 -12.58 10.05
N LYS A 58 -5.30 -12.96 10.57
CA LYS A 58 -4.01 -12.74 9.89
C LYS A 58 -3.97 -13.41 8.52
N SER A 59 -4.50 -14.64 8.41
CA SER A 59 -4.54 -15.37 7.14
C SER A 59 -5.42 -14.64 6.11
N TYR A 60 -6.57 -14.10 6.50
CA TYR A 60 -7.39 -13.29 5.63
C TYR A 60 -6.75 -11.95 5.26
N ARG A 61 -6.08 -11.28 6.21
CA ARG A 61 -5.32 -10.05 5.93
C ARG A 61 -4.20 -10.27 4.91
N LYS A 62 -3.47 -11.38 5.00
CA LYS A 62 -2.42 -11.73 4.03
C LYS A 62 -2.97 -12.07 2.64
N GLN A 63 -4.27 -12.40 2.55
CA GLN A 63 -5.01 -12.54 1.28
C GLN A 63 -5.69 -11.22 0.84
N GLU A 64 -5.42 -10.10 1.52
CA GLU A 64 -6.09 -8.79 1.31
C GLU A 64 -7.62 -8.82 1.53
N LYS A 65 -8.14 -9.86 2.19
CA LYS A 65 -9.56 -10.01 2.54
C LYS A 65 -9.88 -9.26 3.85
N PHE A 66 -9.58 -7.96 3.90
CA PHE A 66 -9.65 -7.17 5.14
C PHE A 66 -11.04 -7.08 5.75
N SER A 67 -12.08 -6.92 4.93
CA SER A 67 -13.47 -6.85 5.41
C SER A 67 -13.92 -8.17 6.05
N LEU A 68 -13.50 -9.31 5.47
CA LEU A 68 -13.79 -10.61 6.04
C LEU A 68 -13.04 -10.80 7.37
N ALA A 69 -11.76 -10.43 7.42
CA ALA A 69 -10.98 -10.45 8.65
C ALA A 69 -11.62 -9.59 9.76
N ALA A 70 -12.10 -8.38 9.43
CA ALA A 70 -12.74 -7.48 10.39
C ALA A 70 -14.06 -8.07 10.91
N SER A 71 -14.85 -8.71 10.04
CA SER A 71 -16.13 -9.31 10.42
C SER A 71 -16.02 -10.45 11.44
N LEU A 72 -14.87 -11.16 11.48
CA LEU A 72 -14.64 -12.23 12.45
C LEU A 72 -14.75 -11.73 13.89
N PHE A 73 -14.27 -10.53 14.18
CA PHE A 73 -14.27 -9.99 15.53
C PHE A 73 -15.69 -9.71 16.01
N GLY A 74 -16.57 -9.21 15.14
CA GLY A 74 -17.99 -9.05 15.47
C GLY A 74 -18.77 -10.38 15.54
N GLN A 75 -18.28 -11.44 14.91
CA GLN A 75 -18.88 -12.77 14.97
C GLN A 75 -18.52 -13.52 16.27
N TYR A 76 -17.27 -13.40 16.72
CA TYR A 76 -16.73 -14.20 17.83
C TYR A 76 -16.56 -13.40 19.13
N ARG A 77 -16.56 -12.06 19.09
CA ARG A 77 -16.38 -11.20 20.28
C ARG A 77 -17.48 -10.14 20.35
N SER A 78 -17.66 -9.58 21.54
CA SER A 78 -18.58 -8.46 21.73
C SER A 78 -17.92 -7.16 21.26
N SER A 79 -18.72 -6.23 20.73
CA SER A 79 -18.23 -4.88 20.40
C SER A 79 -17.68 -4.15 21.62
N ASP A 80 -18.20 -4.47 22.80
CA ASP A 80 -17.80 -3.84 24.05
C ASP A 80 -16.57 -4.50 24.66
N ASP A 81 -16.29 -5.76 24.33
CA ASP A 81 -15.21 -6.54 24.93
C ASP A 81 -14.61 -7.56 23.94
N LEU A 82 -13.37 -7.28 23.53
CA LEU A 82 -12.58 -8.12 22.63
C LEU A 82 -11.77 -9.20 23.37
N GLY A 83 -11.84 -9.27 24.70
CA GLY A 83 -11.26 -10.32 25.53
C GLY A 83 -9.84 -10.04 25.99
N ASN A 84 -8.93 -9.66 25.08
CA ASN A 84 -7.54 -9.36 25.43
C ASN A 84 -6.82 -8.43 24.43
N ALA A 85 -5.61 -8.01 24.81
CA ALA A 85 -4.76 -7.09 24.03
C ALA A 85 -4.37 -7.64 22.65
N GLU A 86 -4.14 -8.94 22.51
CA GLU A 86 -3.71 -9.53 21.22
C GLU A 86 -4.84 -9.49 20.19
N VAL A 87 -6.05 -9.86 20.61
CA VAL A 87 -7.26 -9.82 19.76
C VAL A 87 -7.58 -8.38 19.38
N GLU A 88 -7.52 -7.47 20.35
CA GLU A 88 -7.77 -6.05 20.14
C GLU A 88 -6.74 -5.41 19.18
N ASN A 89 -5.45 -5.71 19.36
CA ASN A 89 -4.42 -5.25 18.44
C ASN A 89 -4.64 -5.80 17.01
N GLU A 90 -4.99 -7.08 16.87
CA GLU A 90 -5.24 -7.66 15.54
C GLU A 90 -6.48 -7.04 14.88
N TYR A 91 -7.55 -6.80 15.62
CA TYR A 91 -8.75 -6.13 15.10
C TYR A 91 -8.45 -4.72 14.60
N LEU A 92 -7.81 -3.89 15.43
CA LEU A 92 -7.44 -2.52 15.06
C LEU A 92 -6.48 -2.49 13.87
N THR A 93 -5.54 -3.44 13.82
CA THR A 93 -4.65 -3.62 12.66
C THR A 93 -5.46 -3.97 11.41
N THR A 94 -6.44 -4.86 11.52
CA THR A 94 -7.32 -5.22 10.41
C THR A 94 -8.05 -3.99 9.86
N LEU A 95 -8.63 -3.18 10.73
CA LEU A 95 -9.33 -1.95 10.35
C LEU A 95 -8.41 -0.91 9.70
N LEU A 96 -7.15 -0.79 10.16
CA LEU A 96 -6.14 0.05 9.55
C LEU A 96 -5.88 -0.34 8.08
N PHE A 97 -5.67 -1.62 7.81
CA PHE A 97 -5.44 -2.10 6.44
C PHE A 97 -6.69 -2.04 5.55
N GLN A 98 -7.87 -2.23 6.15
CA GLN A 98 -9.15 -1.99 5.46
C GLN A 98 -9.33 -0.51 5.08
N LYS A 99 -8.59 0.40 5.72
CA LYS A 99 -8.74 1.86 5.61
C LYS A 99 -10.12 2.34 6.05
N ASP A 100 -10.77 1.59 6.94
CA ASP A 100 -12.07 1.92 7.50
C ASP A 100 -11.89 2.88 8.68
N THR A 101 -11.75 4.17 8.36
CA THR A 101 -11.47 5.20 9.36
C THR A 101 -12.60 5.37 10.36
N ASN A 102 -13.84 5.03 9.98
CA ASN A 102 -15.02 5.19 10.84
C ASN A 102 -15.03 4.11 11.91
N ASN A 103 -14.99 2.84 11.49
CA ASN A 103 -14.96 1.72 12.43
C ASN A 103 -13.70 1.73 13.28
N LEU A 104 -12.55 2.14 12.72
CA LEU A 104 -11.32 2.29 13.50
C LEU A 104 -11.45 3.37 14.57
N SER A 105 -12.04 4.53 14.25
CA SER A 105 -12.22 5.61 15.21
C SER A 105 -13.19 5.24 16.33
N GLN A 106 -14.23 4.45 16.02
CA GLN A 106 -15.15 3.91 17.02
C GLN A 106 -14.45 2.86 17.90
N ALA A 107 -13.76 1.88 17.30
CA ALA A 107 -13.04 0.85 18.03
C ALA A 107 -12.00 1.45 19.00
N LEU A 108 -11.26 2.48 18.55
CA LEU A 108 -10.27 3.20 19.39
C LEU A 108 -10.87 3.95 20.60
N GLN A 109 -12.18 4.16 20.67
CA GLN A 109 -12.85 4.77 21.84
C GLN A 109 -13.19 3.73 22.92
N HIS A 110 -13.34 2.48 22.54
CA HIS A 110 -13.72 1.38 23.42
C HIS A 110 -12.53 0.48 23.78
N VAL A 111 -11.30 0.94 23.51
CA VAL A 111 -10.12 0.13 23.78
C VAL A 111 -9.94 -0.13 25.28
N ARG A 112 -9.76 -1.39 25.67
CA ARG A 112 -9.66 -1.80 27.08
C ARG A 112 -8.30 -2.35 27.49
N TYR A 113 -7.63 -3.08 26.59
CA TYR A 113 -6.47 -3.90 26.95
C TYR A 113 -5.14 -3.34 26.45
N LEU A 114 -5.16 -2.49 25.42
CA LEU A 114 -3.94 -1.86 24.93
C LEU A 114 -3.47 -0.70 25.82
N SER A 115 -2.15 -0.55 25.92
CA SER A 115 -1.54 0.61 26.57
C SER A 115 -1.85 1.91 25.82
N SER A 116 -1.72 3.04 26.54
CA SER A 116 -1.87 4.38 25.96
C SER A 116 -0.94 4.60 24.75
N ASP A 117 0.28 4.06 24.81
CA ASP A 117 1.27 4.16 23.74
C ASP A 117 0.84 3.37 22.50
N GLU A 118 0.31 2.17 22.67
CA GLU A 118 -0.21 1.35 21.57
C GLU A 118 -1.43 2.00 20.91
N VAL A 119 -2.34 2.54 21.71
CA VAL A 119 -3.51 3.29 21.19
C VAL A 119 -3.05 4.54 20.43
N THR A 120 -2.10 5.29 20.98
CA THR A 120 -1.59 6.51 20.34
C THR A 120 -0.89 6.20 19.03
N ARG A 121 -0.11 5.12 19.01
CA ARG A 121 0.52 4.58 17.80
C ARG A 121 -0.51 4.24 16.72
N LYS A 122 -1.59 3.51 17.02
CA LYS A 122 -2.67 3.23 16.06
C LYS A 122 -3.30 4.52 15.53
N LYS A 123 -3.49 5.53 16.38
CA LYS A 123 -4.00 6.85 15.98
C LYS A 123 -3.04 7.60 15.03
N ILE A 124 -1.73 7.49 15.26
CA ILE A 124 -0.69 8.05 14.39
C ILE A 124 -0.71 7.36 13.02
N GLU A 125 -0.70 6.02 13.01
CA GLU A 125 -0.78 5.20 11.79
C GLU A 125 -2.03 5.55 10.97
N ALA A 126 -3.20 5.59 11.62
CA ALA A 126 -4.45 5.99 10.98
C ALA A 126 -4.40 7.41 10.39
N SER A 127 -3.79 8.36 11.11
CA SER A 127 -3.70 9.75 10.67
C SER A 127 -2.73 9.92 9.51
N LEU A 128 -1.63 9.16 9.48
CA LEU A 128 -0.71 9.10 8.33
C LEU A 128 -1.37 8.46 7.11
N LEU A 129 -2.03 7.31 7.27
CA LEU A 129 -2.72 6.60 6.19
C LEU A 129 -3.88 7.42 5.59
N SER A 130 -4.50 8.29 6.39
CA SER A 130 -5.54 9.23 5.93
C SER A 130 -5.00 10.57 5.40
N ARG A 131 -3.67 10.75 5.28
CA ARG A 131 -3.01 12.00 4.88
C ARG A 131 -3.28 13.19 5.78
N ASN A 132 -3.68 12.95 7.02
CA ASN A 132 -3.95 14.01 7.98
C ASN A 132 -2.68 14.40 8.72
N TRP A 133 -1.73 15.01 7.99
CA TRP A 133 -0.41 15.39 8.50
C TRP A 133 -0.50 16.31 9.72
N LYS A 134 -1.48 17.22 9.73
CA LYS A 134 -1.73 18.13 10.84
C LYS A 134 -2.12 17.37 12.11
N LYS A 135 -3.06 16.41 12.01
CA LYS A 135 -3.45 15.57 13.15
C LYS A 135 -2.27 14.71 13.62
N THR A 136 -1.51 14.12 12.70
CA THR A 136 -0.31 13.36 13.04
C THR A 136 0.71 14.20 13.80
N ALA A 137 0.99 15.42 13.34
CA ALA A 137 1.92 16.34 14.01
C ALA A 137 1.49 16.63 15.45
N VAL A 138 0.20 16.95 15.66
CA VAL A 138 -0.35 17.19 17.00
C VAL A 138 -0.25 15.95 17.90
N LEU A 139 -0.48 14.75 17.37
CA LEU A 139 -0.35 13.51 18.15
C LEU A 139 1.11 13.25 18.55
N ILE A 140 2.05 13.47 17.64
CA ILE A 140 3.48 13.28 17.89
C ILE A 140 4.03 14.34 18.86
N GLU A 141 3.63 15.60 18.75
CA GLU A 141 4.10 16.68 19.62
C GLU A 141 3.70 16.48 21.08
N ARG A 142 2.54 15.86 21.33
CA ARG A 142 2.08 15.50 22.68
C ARG A 142 2.89 14.37 23.31
N LEU A 143 3.55 13.56 22.49
CA LEU A 143 4.48 12.53 22.95
C LEU A 143 5.81 13.23 23.25
N GLY A 144 6.09 13.47 24.52
CA GLY A 144 7.35 14.09 24.96
C GLY A 144 8.60 13.34 24.46
N ALA A 145 9.77 13.88 24.78
CA ALA A 145 11.06 13.39 24.27
C ALA A 145 11.37 11.91 24.58
N ASP A 146 10.70 11.32 25.56
CA ASP A 146 10.94 9.95 26.03
C ASP A 146 10.36 8.87 25.11
N ALA A 147 9.40 9.21 24.22
CA ALA A 147 8.74 8.27 23.33
C ALA A 147 9.60 7.86 22.11
N LYS A 148 10.74 7.20 22.34
CA LYS A 148 11.70 6.82 21.28
C LYS A 148 11.09 5.99 20.15
N TRP A 149 10.03 5.23 20.42
CA TRP A 149 9.32 4.43 19.41
C TRP A 149 8.65 5.29 18.32
N VAL A 150 8.46 6.59 18.55
CA VAL A 150 7.79 7.50 17.62
C VAL A 150 8.70 7.93 16.44
N GLU A 151 10.01 7.69 16.55
CA GLU A 151 11.00 8.25 15.63
C GLU A 151 10.77 7.91 14.15
N PRO A 152 10.43 6.66 13.77
CA PRO A 152 10.07 6.34 12.38
C PRO A 152 8.93 7.23 11.87
N TYR A 153 7.88 7.43 12.68
CA TYR A 153 6.74 8.27 12.30
C TYR A 153 7.09 9.76 12.16
N LYS A 154 8.04 10.27 12.94
CA LYS A 154 8.55 11.64 12.77
C LYS A 154 9.26 11.79 11.42
N THR A 155 10.08 10.81 11.04
CA THR A 155 10.78 10.85 9.75
C THR A 155 9.81 10.83 8.57
N THR A 156 8.84 9.92 8.58
CA THR A 156 7.77 9.87 7.58
C THR A 156 6.93 11.14 7.56
N LEU A 157 6.58 11.71 8.73
CA LEU A 157 5.83 12.97 8.82
C LEU A 157 6.63 14.13 8.23
N ALA A 158 7.94 14.21 8.49
CA ALA A 158 8.80 15.25 7.95
C ALA A 158 8.90 15.13 6.41
N GLN A 159 9.03 13.92 5.89
CA GLN A 159 8.99 13.65 4.44
C GLN A 159 7.62 14.05 3.84
N ALA A 160 6.52 13.65 4.47
CA ALA A 160 5.17 13.97 4.00
C ALA A 160 4.87 15.49 4.04
N SER A 161 5.32 16.18 5.08
CA SER A 161 5.09 17.62 5.27
C SER A 161 5.95 18.49 4.36
N SER A 162 7.16 18.04 4.03
CA SER A 162 8.06 18.72 3.10
C SER A 162 7.70 18.49 1.63
N PHE A 163 6.91 17.45 1.33
CA PHE A 163 6.50 17.14 -0.03
C PHE A 163 5.67 18.26 -0.66
N ARG A 164 6.16 18.79 -1.79
CA ARG A 164 5.46 19.78 -2.61
C ARG A 164 5.02 19.13 -3.94
N PRO A 165 3.71 18.95 -4.18
CA PRO A 165 3.23 18.33 -5.40
C PRO A 165 3.56 19.21 -6.62
N LYS A 166 4.02 18.57 -7.70
CA LYS A 166 4.24 19.19 -9.00
C LYS A 166 2.91 19.52 -9.64
N LYS A 167 2.77 20.71 -10.24
CA LYS A 167 1.52 21.12 -10.90
C LYS A 167 1.48 20.54 -12.33
N PRO A 168 0.49 19.71 -12.69
CA PRO A 168 0.45 19.09 -14.01
C PRO A 168 0.34 20.08 -15.18
N TRP A 169 -0.42 21.17 -15.00
CA TRP A 169 -0.56 22.20 -16.04
C TRP A 169 0.77 22.95 -16.27
N LEU A 170 1.55 23.23 -15.23
CA LEU A 170 2.89 23.84 -15.39
C LEU A 170 3.81 22.94 -16.22
N ALA A 171 3.77 21.62 -15.96
CA ALA A 171 4.53 20.67 -16.76
C ALA A 171 4.12 20.71 -18.24
N ALA A 172 2.82 20.75 -18.53
CA ALA A 172 2.32 20.91 -19.89
C ALA A 172 2.80 22.22 -20.55
N THR A 173 2.68 23.35 -19.84
CA THR A 173 3.12 24.67 -20.33
C THR A 173 4.61 24.68 -20.66
N TYR A 174 5.46 24.14 -19.79
CA TYR A 174 6.90 24.04 -20.08
C TYR A 174 7.15 23.21 -21.33
N SER A 175 6.52 22.03 -21.45
CA SER A 175 6.63 21.16 -22.62
C SER A 175 6.09 21.78 -23.91
N ALA A 176 5.17 22.74 -23.83
CA ALA A 176 4.68 23.49 -24.99
C ALA A 176 5.73 24.49 -25.48
N ILE A 177 6.45 25.15 -24.57
CA ILE A 177 7.52 26.09 -24.95
C ILE A 177 8.74 25.32 -25.47
N ILE A 178 9.22 24.35 -24.69
CA ILE A 178 10.38 23.52 -25.02
C ILE A 178 9.98 22.05 -24.84
N PRO A 179 9.94 21.26 -25.93
CA PRO A 179 9.60 19.85 -25.85
C PRO A 179 10.42 19.11 -24.78
N GLY A 180 9.77 18.26 -23.98
CA GLY A 180 10.39 17.49 -22.91
C GLY A 180 10.69 18.23 -21.59
N SER A 181 10.73 19.56 -21.57
CA SER A 181 11.08 20.31 -20.35
C SER A 181 10.09 20.12 -19.19
N GLY A 182 8.80 19.94 -19.50
CA GLY A 182 7.79 19.58 -18.51
C GLY A 182 8.00 18.23 -17.83
N LYS A 183 8.52 17.26 -18.58
CA LYS A 183 8.90 15.94 -18.05
C LYS A 183 10.13 16.03 -17.15
N MET A 184 11.09 16.89 -17.48
CA MET A 184 12.26 17.18 -16.63
C MET A 184 11.84 17.88 -15.32
N TYR A 185 10.88 18.80 -15.37
CA TYR A 185 10.27 19.40 -14.18
C TYR A 185 9.63 18.35 -13.25
N ALA A 186 9.02 17.32 -13.83
CA ALA A 186 8.51 16.14 -13.13
C ALA A 186 9.58 15.10 -12.77
N LYS A 187 10.87 15.46 -12.83
CA LYS A 187 12.04 14.59 -12.54
C LYS A 187 12.18 13.38 -13.46
N ASN A 188 11.51 13.37 -14.61
CA ASN A 188 11.64 12.35 -15.64
C ASN A 188 12.53 12.85 -16.80
N VAL A 189 13.84 12.94 -16.53
CA VAL A 189 14.81 13.53 -17.46
C VAL A 189 14.95 12.71 -18.74
N LYS A 190 14.98 11.38 -18.63
CA LYS A 190 15.11 10.46 -19.77
C LYS A 190 13.99 10.66 -20.80
N GLU A 191 12.73 10.70 -20.35
CA GLU A 191 11.61 10.97 -21.27
C GLU A 191 11.60 12.40 -21.78
N GLY A 192 12.11 13.36 -20.99
CA GLY A 192 12.28 14.74 -21.43
C GLY A 192 13.24 14.86 -22.62
N VAL A 193 14.45 14.33 -22.49
CA VAL A 193 15.48 14.39 -23.55
C VAL A 193 15.01 13.66 -24.82
N THR A 194 14.39 12.49 -24.68
CA THR A 194 13.87 11.75 -25.86
C THR A 194 12.78 12.53 -26.59
N SER A 195 11.89 13.20 -25.85
CA SER A 195 10.84 14.03 -26.47
C SER A 195 11.43 15.22 -27.24
N LEU A 196 12.44 15.87 -26.67
CA LEU A 196 13.17 16.95 -27.35
C LEU A 196 13.82 16.45 -28.64
N PHE A 197 14.52 15.31 -28.57
CA PHE A 197 15.20 14.71 -29.72
C PHE A 197 14.23 14.40 -30.86
N PHE A 198 13.13 13.68 -30.60
CA PHE A 198 12.18 13.27 -31.65
C PHE A 198 11.49 14.46 -32.31
N VAL A 199 10.98 15.42 -31.52
CA VAL A 199 10.30 16.60 -32.07
C VAL A 199 11.28 17.44 -32.89
N SER A 200 12.51 17.64 -32.38
CA SER A 200 13.52 18.43 -33.10
C SER A 200 14.00 17.74 -34.37
N ALA A 201 14.26 16.44 -34.32
CA ALA A 201 14.73 15.67 -35.47
C ALA A 201 13.68 15.62 -36.58
N LEU A 202 12.42 15.31 -36.24
CA LEU A 202 11.33 15.26 -37.22
C LEU A 202 11.01 16.66 -37.77
N GLY A 203 10.98 17.68 -36.93
CA GLY A 203 10.81 19.07 -37.35
C GLY A 203 11.92 19.52 -38.30
N TYR A 204 13.17 19.17 -38.01
CA TYR A 204 14.30 19.45 -38.89
C TYR A 204 14.20 18.74 -40.24
N GLN A 205 13.80 17.47 -40.25
CA GLN A 205 13.60 16.69 -41.47
C GLN A 205 12.45 17.25 -42.32
N SER A 206 11.36 17.67 -41.68
CA SER A 206 10.25 18.38 -42.33
C SER A 206 10.73 19.68 -42.97
N TYR A 207 11.45 20.52 -42.22
CA TYR A 207 12.03 21.77 -42.72
C TYR A 207 12.96 21.54 -43.92
N ARG A 208 13.88 20.56 -43.86
CA ARG A 208 14.77 20.24 -44.99
C ARG A 208 14.01 19.80 -46.23
N ALA A 209 12.95 19.03 -46.09
CA ALA A 209 12.14 18.55 -47.21
C ALA A 209 11.43 19.73 -47.90
N PHE A 210 10.77 20.60 -47.12
CA PHE A 210 10.11 21.80 -47.65
C PHE A 210 11.09 22.80 -48.25
N ARG A 211 12.27 23.00 -47.65
CA ARG A 211 13.30 23.89 -48.22
C ARG A 211 13.79 23.43 -49.59
N LYS A 212 13.83 22.11 -49.85
CA LYS A 212 14.30 21.55 -51.13
C LYS A 212 13.24 21.51 -52.22
N ARG A 213 11.98 21.21 -51.89
CA ARG A 213 10.92 20.92 -52.89
C ARG A 213 9.64 21.73 -52.70
N GLY A 214 9.65 22.70 -51.80
CA GLY A 214 8.47 23.49 -51.44
C GLY A 214 7.32 22.61 -50.94
N SER A 215 6.09 23.12 -51.04
CA SER A 215 4.86 22.43 -50.61
C SER A 215 4.60 21.09 -51.32
N LYS A 216 5.25 20.82 -52.46
CA LYS A 216 5.18 19.54 -53.19
C LYS A 216 5.94 18.40 -52.50
N ALA A 217 6.68 18.68 -51.43
CA ALA A 217 7.42 17.68 -50.66
C ALA A 217 6.49 16.82 -49.79
N VAL A 218 6.00 15.69 -50.31
CA VAL A 218 5.18 14.73 -49.52
C VAL A 218 5.87 14.33 -48.22
N SER A 219 7.19 14.09 -48.24
CA SER A 219 7.96 13.77 -47.04
C SER A 219 7.98 14.90 -46.00
N GLY A 220 7.88 16.17 -46.43
CA GLY A 220 7.79 17.32 -45.52
C GLY A 220 6.51 17.29 -44.70
N TRP A 221 5.38 16.97 -45.34
CA TRP A 221 4.08 16.81 -44.67
C TRP A 221 4.07 15.60 -43.74
N ILE A 222 4.65 14.47 -44.15
CA ILE A 222 4.76 13.27 -43.30
C ILE A 222 5.58 13.58 -42.04
N TYR A 223 6.80 14.09 -42.17
CA TYR A 223 7.63 14.41 -41.01
C TYR A 223 7.03 15.54 -40.16
N GLY A 224 6.37 16.52 -40.78
CA GLY A 224 5.70 17.61 -40.09
C GLY A 224 4.51 17.13 -39.27
N GLY A 225 3.65 16.28 -39.85
CA GLY A 225 2.53 15.65 -39.16
C GLY A 225 2.99 14.77 -37.99
N LEU A 226 4.03 13.96 -38.20
CA LEU A 226 4.65 13.17 -37.13
C LEU A 226 5.20 14.09 -36.02
N SER A 227 5.97 15.12 -36.39
CA SER A 227 6.53 16.09 -35.44
C SER A 227 5.43 16.76 -34.61
N LEU A 228 4.33 17.17 -35.24
CA LEU A 228 3.19 17.77 -34.57
C LEU A 228 2.50 16.77 -33.62
N GLY A 229 2.30 15.53 -34.07
CA GLY A 229 1.74 14.46 -33.23
C GLY A 229 2.59 14.19 -31.99
N PHE A 230 3.92 14.03 -32.17
CA PHE A 230 4.86 13.86 -31.06
C PHE A 230 4.91 15.09 -30.14
N TYR A 231 4.81 16.30 -30.68
CA TYR A 231 4.80 17.54 -29.90
C TYR A 231 3.56 17.60 -28.99
N LEU A 232 2.36 17.39 -29.53
CA LEU A 232 1.12 17.36 -28.75
C LEU A 232 1.12 16.22 -27.73
N GLY A 233 1.57 15.03 -28.14
CA GLY A 233 1.73 13.88 -27.25
C GLY A 233 2.72 14.14 -26.11
N ASN A 234 3.80 14.90 -26.35
CA ASN A 234 4.74 15.31 -25.31
C ASN A 234 4.12 16.29 -24.29
N ILE A 235 3.27 17.22 -24.72
CA ILE A 235 2.56 18.13 -23.81
C ILE A 235 1.65 17.33 -22.86
N TYR A 236 0.82 16.44 -23.42
CA TYR A 236 -0.04 15.56 -22.63
C TYR A 236 0.79 14.64 -21.72
N GLY A 237 1.86 14.05 -22.25
CA GLY A 237 2.76 13.18 -21.50
C GLY A 237 3.45 13.92 -20.33
N ALA A 238 3.77 15.21 -20.47
CA ALA A 238 4.33 16.01 -19.39
C ALA A 238 3.32 16.25 -18.25
N HIS A 239 2.06 16.54 -18.59
CA HIS A 239 0.97 16.60 -17.62
C HIS A 239 0.85 15.30 -16.83
N GLN A 240 0.85 14.16 -17.52
CA GLN A 240 0.77 12.85 -16.86
C GLN A 240 2.02 12.52 -16.03
N SER A 241 3.22 12.90 -16.50
CA SER A 241 4.47 12.69 -15.77
C SER A 241 4.45 13.39 -14.40
N ALA A 242 3.94 14.62 -14.33
CA ALA A 242 3.77 15.33 -13.07
C ALA A 242 2.76 14.66 -12.11
N ARG A 243 1.63 14.15 -12.63
CA ARG A 243 0.67 13.37 -11.82
C ARG A 243 1.31 12.10 -11.28
N ASN A 244 1.99 11.35 -12.15
CA ASN A 244 2.66 10.12 -11.80
C ASN A 244 3.76 10.34 -10.75
N TYR A 245 4.54 11.42 -10.88
CA TYR A 245 5.52 11.82 -9.87
C TYR A 245 4.85 12.02 -8.50
N ASN A 246 3.75 12.79 -8.46
CA ASN A 246 3.05 13.06 -7.20
C ASN A 246 2.48 11.80 -6.56
N THR A 247 1.82 10.96 -7.35
CA THR A 247 1.26 9.69 -6.87
C THR A 247 2.34 8.76 -6.36
N ARG A 248 3.48 8.64 -7.06
CA ARG A 248 4.61 7.81 -6.61
C ARG A 248 5.17 8.28 -5.27
N GLN A 249 5.40 9.57 -5.11
CA GLN A 249 5.91 10.13 -3.84
C GLN A 249 4.95 9.86 -2.68
N LEU A 250 3.65 10.01 -2.92
CA LEU A 250 2.64 9.77 -1.89
C LEU A 250 2.45 8.29 -1.56
N ASN A 251 2.50 7.42 -2.57
CA ASN A 251 2.46 5.98 -2.37
C ASN A 251 3.69 5.46 -1.63
N SER A 252 4.86 6.09 -1.83
CA SER A 252 6.07 5.75 -1.08
C SER A 252 5.89 5.99 0.42
N ILE A 253 5.28 7.12 0.80
CA ILE A 253 4.97 7.45 2.20
C ILE A 253 4.01 6.40 2.79
N TYR A 254 2.98 6.01 2.04
CA TYR A 254 2.06 4.98 2.50
C TYR A 254 2.71 3.63 2.70
N HIS A 255 3.53 3.22 1.73
CA HIS A 255 4.21 1.95 1.80
C HIS A 255 5.11 1.86 3.04
N GLU A 256 5.79 2.95 3.38
CA GLU A 256 6.61 3.02 4.59
C GLU A 256 5.78 2.81 5.88
N VAL A 257 4.63 3.47 5.99
CA VAL A 257 3.72 3.27 7.14
C VAL A 257 3.18 1.84 7.18
N ASP A 258 2.80 1.28 6.04
CA ASP A 258 2.35 -0.11 5.96
C ASP A 258 3.46 -1.09 6.43
N GLN A 259 4.71 -0.86 6.05
CA GLN A 259 5.85 -1.67 6.52
C GLN A 259 6.02 -1.60 8.04
N TYR A 260 5.90 -0.41 8.64
CA TYR A 260 5.97 -0.28 10.10
C TYR A 260 4.88 -1.11 10.80
N ILE A 261 3.70 -1.25 10.19
CA ILE A 261 2.62 -2.09 10.73
C ILE A 261 2.93 -3.58 10.49
N LEU A 262 3.45 -3.95 9.33
CA LEU A 262 3.77 -5.34 9.00
C LEU A 262 4.94 -5.91 9.81
N ASP A 263 6.01 -5.15 10.04
CA ASP A 263 7.20 -5.62 10.75
C ASP A 263 6.94 -5.99 12.22
N ARG A 264 5.80 -5.57 12.76
CA ARG A 264 5.38 -5.84 14.14
C ARG A 264 4.31 -6.94 14.27
N ASN A 265 3.74 -7.43 13.17
CA ASN A 265 2.59 -8.34 13.18
C ASN A 265 2.79 -9.62 12.37
#